data_AF-A0A1E5G7Y9-F1
#
_entry.id   AF-A0A1E5G7Y9-F1
#
_cell.length_a   1.000
_cell.length_b   1.000
_cell.length_c   1.000
_cell.angle_alpha   90.00
_cell.angle_beta   90.00
_cell.angle_gamma   90.00
#
_symmetry.space_group_name_H-M   'P 1'
#
loop_
_entity.id
_entity.type
_entity.pdbx_description
1 polymer ?
#
loop_
_entity_poly.entity_id
_entity_poly.type
_entity_poly.pdbx_seq_one_letter_code
_entity_poly.pdbx_strand_id
1 'polypeptide(L)'
;MFENTTELIYLGTRRGKSKSTQEPYEVLIVGNPAKYENYEFFIGSNVVLPPLQVNDKIVCTIELNKRGFNLAPSLVDVSKGVLK
;
A
#
# COMPACT_ATOMS: atom_id res chain seq x y z
N MET A 1 12.80 -11.73 6.75
CA MET A 1 11.76 -11.08 5.94
C MET A 1 10.45 -11.44 6.59
N PHE A 2 9.65 -10.46 7.02
CA PHE A 2 8.34 -10.70 7.61
C PHE A 2 7.30 -10.09 6.70
N GLU A 3 6.47 -10.95 6.10
CA GLU A 3 5.32 -10.55 5.32
C GLU A 3 4.09 -10.52 6.24
N ASN A 4 3.31 -9.47 6.12
CA ASN A 4 2.06 -9.30 6.85
C ASN A 4 0.96 -8.93 5.87
N THR A 5 -0.09 -9.75 5.86
CA THR A 5 -1.28 -9.53 5.05
C THR A 5 -2.35 -8.91 5.92
N THR A 6 -2.84 -7.73 5.53
CA THR A 6 -3.83 -6.97 6.31
C THR A 6 -4.99 -6.53 5.43
N GLU A 7 -6.21 -6.68 5.93
CA GLU A 7 -7.42 -6.14 5.31
C GLU A 7 -7.56 -4.65 5.62
N LEU A 8 -7.69 -3.85 4.57
CA LEU A 8 -7.79 -2.40 4.64
C LEU A 8 -8.89 -1.91 3.70
N ILE A 9 -9.30 -0.65 3.88
CA ILE A 9 -10.27 0.01 3.02
C ILE A 9 -9.51 0.86 2.01
N TYR A 10 -9.77 0.66 0.72
CA TYR A 10 -9.21 1.50 -0.32
C TYR A 10 -9.83 2.91 -0.26
N LEU A 11 -9.00 3.93 -0.13
CA LEU A 11 -9.44 5.33 -0.09
C LEU A 11 -9.09 6.10 -1.36
N GLY A 12 -8.09 5.63 -2.13
CA GLY A 12 -7.68 6.25 -3.38
C GLY A 12 -6.22 5.99 -3.75
N THR A 13 -5.80 6.53 -4.89
CA THR A 13 -4.38 6.68 -5.23
C THR A 13 -4.04 8.14 -5.46
N ARG A 14 -2.78 8.49 -5.16
CA ARG A 14 -2.21 9.82 -5.42
C ARG A 14 -0.96 9.65 -6.28
N ARG A 15 -0.88 10.40 -7.38
CA ARG A 15 0.34 10.49 -8.20
C ARG A 15 1.15 11.71 -7.79
N GLY A 16 2.46 11.56 -7.78
CA GLY A 16 3.40 12.61 -7.47
C GLY A 16 4.65 12.50 -8.33
N LYS A 17 5.58 13.45 -8.10
CA LYS A 17 6.88 13.48 -8.75
C LYS A 17 7.95 13.66 -7.67
N SER A 18 8.96 12.80 -7.68
CA SER A 18 10.09 12.89 -6.75
C SER A 18 10.81 14.22 -6.93
N LYS A 19 11.00 14.98 -5.85
CA LYS A 19 11.75 16.24 -5.91
C LYS A 19 13.22 16.03 -6.30
N SER A 20 13.79 14.90 -5.88
CA SER A 20 15.20 14.56 -6.09
C SER A 20 15.44 13.95 -7.48
N THR A 21 14.70 12.89 -7.82
CA THR A 21 14.93 12.13 -9.06
C THR A 21 14.07 12.60 -10.23
N GLN A 22 13.10 13.47 -9.99
CA GLN A 22 12.08 13.89 -10.99
C GLN A 22 11.26 12.71 -11.56
N GLU A 23 11.35 11.52 -10.96
CA GLU A 23 10.58 10.36 -11.40
C GLU A 23 9.14 10.44 -10.89
N PRO A 24 8.14 10.07 -11.71
CA PRO A 24 6.78 9.94 -11.26
C PRO A 24 6.68 8.77 -10.26
N TYR A 25 5.85 8.94 -9.24
CA TYR A 25 5.51 7.87 -8.30
C TYR A 25 4.00 7.86 -8.04
N GLU A 26 3.50 6.71 -7.62
CA GLU A 26 2.12 6.55 -7.20
C GLU A 26 2.08 6.05 -5.75
N VAL A 27 1.12 6.56 -4.98
CA VAL A 27 0.91 6.22 -3.58
C VAL A 27 -0.50 5.67 -3.44
N LEU A 28 -0.61 4.50 -2.83
CA LEU A 28 -1.84 3.90 -2.40
C LEU A 28 -2.25 4.47 -1.04
N ILE A 29 -3.49 4.95 -0.92
CA ILE A 29 -4.04 5.47 0.33
C ILE A 29 -5.12 4.50 0.83
N VAL A 30 -4.96 4.05 2.07
CA VAL A 30 -5.83 3.03 2.66
C VAL A 30 -6.18 3.37 4.11
N GLY A 31 -7.39 3.01 4.52
CA GLY A 31 -7.86 3.16 5.90
C GLY A 31 -7.84 1.82 6.62
N ASN A 32 -7.36 1.81 7.86
CA ASN A 32 -7.53 0.69 8.78
C ASN A 32 -8.70 0.98 9.74
N PRO A 33 -9.87 0.36 9.53
CA PRO A 33 -11.04 0.62 10.35
C PRO A 33 -10.88 0.11 11.79
N ALA A 34 -10.04 -0.89 12.03
CA ALA A 34 -9.81 -1.41 13.39
C ALA A 34 -8.94 -0.47 14.23
N LYS A 35 -8.05 0.29 13.59
CA LYS A 35 -7.15 1.25 14.26
C LYS A 35 -7.58 2.71 14.13
N TYR A 36 -8.60 3.00 13.31
CA TYR A 36 -9.03 4.36 12.98
C TYR A 36 -7.90 5.23 12.42
N GLU A 37 -7.01 4.64 11.61
CA GLU A 37 -5.83 5.29 11.03
C GLU A 37 -5.81 5.13 9.50
N ASN A 38 -5.19 6.08 8.81
CA ASN A 38 -4.89 5.98 7.39
C ASN A 38 -3.41 5.70 7.16
N TYR A 39 -3.11 4.85 6.17
CA TYR A 39 -1.76 4.55 5.74
C TYR A 39 -1.56 4.95 4.28
N GLU A 40 -0.33 5.36 3.98
CA GLU A 40 0.11 5.68 2.63
C GLU A 40 1.27 4.75 2.26
N PHE A 41 1.16 4.05 1.13
CA PHE A 41 2.19 3.14 0.64
C PHE A 41 2.63 3.52 -0.78
N PHE A 42 3.94 3.57 -1.01
CA PHE A 42 4.46 3.71 -2.37
C PHE A 42 4.15 2.44 -3.17
N ILE A 43 3.64 2.64 -4.38
CA ILE A 43 3.40 1.58 -5.34
C ILE A 43 4.69 1.38 -6.12
N GLY A 44 5.37 0.25 -5.85
CA GLY A 44 6.56 -0.15 -6.60
C GLY A 44 6.24 -0.54 -8.03
N SER A 45 7.25 -0.51 -8.91
CA SER A 45 7.10 -0.86 -10.34
C SER A 45 6.54 -2.26 -10.61
N ASN A 46 6.63 -3.16 -9.64
CA ASN A 46 6.20 -4.54 -9.75
C ASN A 46 4.78 -4.78 -9.17
N VAL A 47 4.17 -3.75 -8.58
CA VAL A 47 2.84 -3.83 -7.98
C VAL A 47 1.82 -3.29 -8.97
N VAL A 48 0.92 -4.16 -9.44
CA VAL A 48 -0.20 -3.76 -10.30
C VAL A 48 -1.46 -3.74 -9.47
N LEU A 49 -2.08 -2.58 -9.34
CA LEU A 49 -3.35 -2.49 -8.63
C LEU A 49 -4.49 -3.12 -9.46
N PRO A 50 -5.36 -3.93 -8.83
CA PRO A 50 -6.59 -4.38 -9.48
C PRO A 50 -7.54 -3.19 -9.72
N PRO A 51 -8.63 -3.37 -10.48
CA PRO A 51 -9.68 -2.34 -10.56
C PRO A 51 -10.34 -2.15 -9.18
N LEU A 52 -10.11 -0.97 -8.58
CA LEU A 52 -10.57 -0.60 -7.24
C LEU A 52 -11.52 0.60 -7.28
N GLN A 53 -12.51 0.61 -6.37
CA GLN A 53 -13.39 1.73 -6.09
C GLN A 53 -13.25 2.16 -4.63
N VAL A 54 -13.43 3.46 -4.36
CA VAL A 54 -13.38 4.00 -2.99
C VAL A 54 -14.32 3.20 -2.08
N ASN A 55 -13.82 2.86 -0.90
CA ASN A 55 -14.45 1.99 0.09
C ASN A 55 -14.42 0.48 -0.21
N ASP A 56 -13.77 0.04 -1.29
CA ASP A 56 -13.51 -1.39 -1.50
C ASP A 56 -12.67 -1.95 -0.35
N LYS A 57 -13.03 -3.13 0.13
CA LYS A 57 -12.14 -3.93 0.98
C LYS A 57 -11.03 -4.52 0.12
N ILE A 58 -9.80 -4.29 0.54
CA ILE A 58 -8.61 -4.81 -0.12
C ILE A 58 -7.73 -5.51 0.89
N VAL A 59 -6.96 -6.46 0.40
CA VAL A 59 -5.96 -7.18 1.15
C VAL A 59 -4.60 -6.67 0.65
N CYS A 60 -3.86 -6.01 1.52
CA CYS A 60 -2.51 -5.54 1.23
C CYS A 60 -1.50 -6.50 1.86
N THR A 61 -0.56 -6.99 1.06
CA THR A 61 0.62 -7.70 1.55
C THR A 61 1.75 -6.70 1.69
N ILE A 62 2.23 -6.55 2.93
CA ILE A 62 3.28 -5.61 3.28
C ILE A 62 4.45 -6.40 3.82
N GLU A 63 5.64 -6.02 3.37
CA GLU A 63 6.88 -6.58 3.86
C GLU A 63 7.62 -5.56 4.72
N LEU A 64 8.06 -6.01 5.89
CA LEU A 64 8.92 -5.20 6.74
C LEU A 64 10.38 -5.46 6.40
N ASN A 65 10.98 -4.51 5.69
CA ASN A 65 12.38 -4.54 5.36
C ASN A 65 13.19 -3.74 6.39
N LYS A 66 14.16 -4.41 7.00
CA LYS A 66 15.14 -3.78 7.87
C LYS A 66 16.26 -3.22 7.01
N ARG A 67 16.33 -1.89 6.87
CA ARG A 67 17.44 -1.21 6.20
C ARG A 67 18.22 -0.41 7.24
N GLY A 68 19.31 -0.99 7.74
CA GLY A 68 20.06 -0.44 8.88
C GLY A 68 19.25 -0.52 10.17
N PHE A 69 19.03 0.62 10.83
CA PHE A 69 18.21 0.73 12.05
C PHE A 69 16.72 1.01 11.77
N ASN A 70 16.35 1.29 10.52
CA ASN A 70 14.96 1.59 10.17
C ASN A 70 14.23 0.33 9.70
N LEU A 71 13.02 0.13 10.25
CA LEU A 71 12.02 -0.79 9.72
C LEU A 71 11.07 0.03 8.86
N ALA A 72 11.11 -0.18 7.54
CA ALA A 72 10.20 0.48 6.62
C ALA A 72 9.26 -0.57 6.01
N PRO A 73 7.93 -0.38 6.11
CA PRO A 73 6.98 -1.20 5.38
C PRO A 73 7.06 -0.90 3.88
N SER A 74 7.19 -1.95 3.08
CA SER A 74 7.07 -1.89 1.62
C SER A 74 5.85 -2.67 1.16
N LEU A 75 5.06 -2.08 0.27
CA LEU A 75 3.93 -2.75 -0.35
C LEU A 75 4.45 -3.79 -1.34
N VAL A 76 3.99 -5.04 -1.19
CA VAL A 76 4.37 -6.17 -2.05
C VAL A 76 3.24 -6.51 -3.01
N ASP A 77 2.01 -6.56 -2.51
CA ASP A 77 0.85 -6.94 -3.31
C ASP A 77 -0.44 -6.28 -2.79
N VAL A 78 -1.42 -6.14 -3.70
CA VAL A 78 -2.77 -5.66 -3.40
C VAL A 78 -3.76 -6.53 -4.14
N SER A 79 -4.64 -7.20 -3.40
CA SER A 79 -5.76 -7.94 -3.97
C SER A 79 -7.08 -7.38 -3.46
N LYS A 80 -8.14 -7.54 -4.26
CA LYS A 80 -9.49 -7.20 -3.81
C LYS A 80 -9.90 -8.24 -2.78
N GLY A 81 -10.35 -7.80 -1.61
CA GLY A 81 -10.80 -8.66 -0.52
C GLY A 81 -12.08 -9.38 -0.92
N VAL A 82 -11.95 -10.48 -1.65
CA VAL A 82 -12.99 -11.49 -1.77
C VAL A 82 -12.61 -12.57 -0.76
N LEU A 83 -12.98 -12.36 0.50
CA LEU A 83 -13.13 -13.49 1.42
C LEU A 83 -14.26 -14.35 0.83
N LYS A 84 -13.90 -15.47 0.22
CA LYS A 84 -14.83 -16.56 -0.07
C LYS A 84 -15.21 -17.26 1.22
#